data_AF-A0A1G9ZH89-F1
#
_entry.id   AF-A0A1G9ZH89-F1
#
_cell.length_a   1.000
_cell.length_b   1.000
_cell.length_c   1.000
_cell.angle_alpha   90.00
_cell.angle_beta   90.00
_cell.angle_gamma   90.00
#
_symmetry.space_group_name_H-M   'P 1'
#
loop_
_entity.id
_entity.type
_entity.pdbx_description
1 polymer ?
#
loop_
_entity_poly.entity_id
_entity_poly.type
_entity_poly.pdbx_seq_one_letter_code
_entity_poly.pdbx_strand_id
1 'polypeptide(L)'
;MIRRRVTALLLVLGAVLTVPGTAGQAQAAGYRYWSFWQSGASAWGYATQGPTTARPADGSVDGYRFSVSADSQDSAKPRTAPSFTELCAATPAKPGTKRVGVVIDFGTEADAPSGEKPPSTPVSGCAAVPPDASSADALAAVAKPLRYNSGALLCAISGYPRTGCGEQVAAGDPAPEEPGTSSPSAGKAAGTAGRATDEGPSLGLFAGIAAVLALGGAAFRQSRRRG
;
A
#
# COMPACT_ATOMS: atom_id res chain seq x y z
N MET A 1 -13.27 54.30 34.89
CA MET A 1 -13.14 54.08 33.43
C MET A 1 -12.21 52.91 33.04
N ILE A 2 -11.42 52.35 33.97
CA ILE A 2 -10.48 51.25 33.70
C ILE A 2 -11.15 49.85 33.71
N ARG A 3 -12.23 49.65 34.49
CA ARG A 3 -12.95 48.37 34.57
C ARG A 3 -13.80 48.00 33.33
N ARG A 4 -14.14 48.97 32.47
CA ARG A 4 -14.90 48.74 31.23
C ARG A 4 -14.01 48.36 30.03
N ARG A 5 -12.69 48.57 30.12
CA ARG A 5 -11.75 48.25 29.02
C ARG A 5 -11.21 46.82 29.09
N VAL A 6 -11.29 46.17 30.25
CA VAL A 6 -10.85 44.77 30.42
C VAL A 6 -11.89 43.78 29.90
N THR A 7 -13.18 44.10 30.03
CA THR A 7 -14.27 43.22 29.57
C THR A 7 -14.41 43.16 28.05
N ALA A 8 -14.04 44.24 27.34
CA ALA A 8 -14.07 44.28 25.87
C ALA A 8 -12.91 43.51 25.23
N LEU A 9 -11.76 43.37 25.92
CA LEU A 9 -10.60 42.65 25.39
C LEU A 9 -10.73 41.12 25.54
N LEU A 10 -11.54 40.65 26.50
CA LEU A 10 -11.82 39.22 26.71
C LEU A 10 -12.82 38.65 25.70
N LEU A 11 -13.65 39.48 25.06
CA LEU A 11 -14.63 39.04 24.07
C LEU A 11 -14.05 38.92 22.65
N VAL A 12 -12.98 39.65 22.33
CA VAL A 12 -12.32 39.56 21.01
C VAL A 12 -11.36 38.36 20.95
N LEU A 13 -10.81 37.92 22.07
CA LEU A 13 -9.91 36.75 22.12
C LEU A 13 -10.67 35.40 22.15
N GLY A 14 -11.96 35.40 22.50
CA GLY A 14 -12.80 34.20 22.50
C GLY A 14 -13.38 33.82 21.13
N ALA A 15 -13.42 34.75 20.17
CA ALA A 15 -14.11 34.54 18.89
C ALA A 15 -13.22 33.97 17.76
N VAL A 16 -11.90 33.87 17.96
CA VAL A 16 -10.95 33.39 16.92
C VAL A 16 -10.61 31.89 17.05
N LEU A 17 -11.23 31.18 17.99
CA LEU A 17 -10.96 29.76 18.26
C LEU A 17 -12.04 28.78 17.74
N THR A 18 -13.01 29.26 16.95
CA THR A 18 -14.06 28.42 16.36
C THR A 18 -14.05 28.46 14.85
N VAL A 19 -12.87 28.30 14.25
CA VAL A 19 -12.84 27.70 12.91
C VAL A 19 -13.03 26.20 13.15
N PRO A 20 -14.20 25.59 12.82
CA PRO A 20 -14.23 24.15 12.67
C PRO A 20 -13.28 23.84 11.54
N GLY A 21 -12.04 23.47 11.90
CA GLY A 21 -11.13 22.88 10.95
C GLY A 21 -11.87 21.70 10.39
N THR A 22 -12.16 21.74 9.09
CA THR A 22 -12.29 20.51 8.32
C THR A 22 -10.92 19.88 8.42
N ALA A 23 -10.67 19.16 9.51
CA ALA A 23 -9.68 18.11 9.52
C ALA A 23 -10.15 17.17 8.42
N GLY A 24 -9.68 17.43 7.19
CA GLY A 24 -9.69 16.42 6.16
C GLY A 24 -9.08 15.22 6.85
N GLN A 25 -9.91 14.20 7.08
CA GLN A 25 -9.43 12.94 7.60
C GLN A 25 -8.27 12.59 6.67
N ALA A 26 -7.04 12.58 7.18
CA ALA A 26 -5.90 12.05 6.46
C ALA A 26 -6.18 10.55 6.35
N GLN A 27 -7.05 10.19 5.43
CA GLN A 27 -7.38 8.81 5.15
C GLN A 27 -6.06 8.22 4.65
N ALA A 28 -5.50 7.29 5.42
CA ALA A 28 -4.27 6.64 5.07
C ALA A 28 -4.47 5.99 3.70
N ALA A 29 -3.76 6.49 2.70
CA ALA A 29 -3.82 5.93 1.37
C ALA A 29 -3.32 4.47 1.46
N GLY A 30 -4.20 3.52 1.12
CA GLY A 30 -3.87 2.10 1.20
C GLY A 30 -3.01 1.69 0.02
N TYR A 31 -2.24 0.61 0.17
CA TYR A 31 -1.50 0.00 -0.94
C TYR A 31 -2.17 -1.30 -1.34
N ARG A 32 -2.29 -1.54 -2.65
CA ARG A 32 -2.79 -2.82 -3.18
C ARG A 32 -1.63 -3.76 -3.49
N TYR A 33 -1.45 -4.83 -2.73
CA TYR A 33 -0.31 -5.74 -2.89
C TYR A 33 -0.57 -7.16 -2.39
N TRP A 34 0.36 -8.05 -2.71
CA TRP A 34 0.44 -9.39 -2.13
C TRP A 34 1.17 -9.37 -0.79
N SER A 35 0.43 -9.52 0.30
CA SER A 35 0.99 -9.75 1.63
C SER A 35 1.50 -11.19 1.77
N PHE A 36 2.56 -11.39 2.55
CA PHE A 36 3.22 -12.67 2.75
C PHE A 36 3.18 -13.09 4.22
N TRP A 37 2.76 -14.33 4.45
CA TRP A 37 2.44 -14.90 5.75
C TRP A 37 3.08 -16.26 5.90
N GLN A 38 3.39 -16.63 7.14
CA GLN A 38 3.89 -17.95 7.48
C GLN A 38 3.05 -18.49 8.63
N SER A 39 2.57 -19.74 8.52
CA SER A 39 1.80 -20.34 9.60
C SER A 39 2.76 -20.83 10.69
N GLY A 40 2.54 -20.38 11.93
CA GLY A 40 3.03 -21.10 13.11
C GLY A 40 2.19 -22.36 13.39
N ALA A 41 2.21 -22.85 14.63
CA ALA A 41 1.49 -24.06 15.02
C ALA A 41 -0.05 -24.01 14.82
N SER A 42 -0.66 -22.82 14.67
CA SER A 42 -2.12 -22.70 14.44
C SER A 42 -2.62 -21.37 13.84
N ALA A 43 -1.75 -20.40 13.52
CA ALA A 43 -2.16 -19.09 13.03
C ALA A 43 -1.14 -18.47 12.07
N TRP A 44 -1.62 -17.58 11.21
CA TRP A 44 -0.79 -16.75 10.33
C TRP A 44 0.00 -15.72 11.13
N GLY A 45 1.33 -15.72 10.97
CA GLY A 45 2.21 -14.62 11.34
C GLY A 45 2.66 -13.88 10.08
N TYR A 46 2.66 -12.55 10.12
CA TYR A 46 3.18 -11.75 9.01
C TYR A 46 4.67 -12.02 8.84
N ALA A 47 5.13 -12.27 7.61
CA ALA A 47 6.52 -12.62 7.37
C ALA A 47 7.45 -11.42 7.58
N THR A 48 8.59 -11.64 8.24
CA THR A 48 9.62 -10.61 8.45
C THR A 48 10.63 -10.52 7.30
N GLN A 49 10.58 -11.49 6.37
CA GLN A 49 11.41 -11.55 5.17
C GLN A 49 10.52 -11.68 3.93
N GLY A 50 10.97 -11.14 2.79
CA GLY A 50 10.27 -11.30 1.52
C GLY A 50 10.37 -12.73 0.96
N PRO A 51 9.44 -13.15 0.08
CA PRO A 51 9.39 -14.52 -0.44
C PRO A 51 10.67 -15.00 -1.14
N THR A 52 11.42 -14.10 -1.77
CA THR A 52 12.68 -14.40 -2.47
C THR A 52 13.84 -14.68 -1.51
N THR A 53 13.75 -14.18 -0.28
CA THR A 53 14.78 -14.33 0.77
C THR A 53 14.41 -15.45 1.75
N ALA A 54 13.14 -15.53 2.15
CA ALA A 54 12.67 -16.49 3.14
C ALA A 54 12.95 -17.94 2.70
N ARG A 55 13.63 -18.70 3.57
CA ARG A 55 13.96 -20.12 3.38
C ARG A 55 13.19 -20.97 4.40
N PRO A 56 11.93 -21.34 4.12
CA PRO A 56 11.12 -22.11 5.06
C PRO A 56 11.68 -23.52 5.27
N ALA A 57 11.44 -24.11 6.43
CA ALA A 57 11.79 -25.49 6.73
C ALA A 57 10.80 -26.47 6.05
N ASP A 58 11.19 -27.74 5.90
CA ASP A 58 10.23 -28.81 5.59
C ASP A 58 9.11 -28.81 6.63
N GLY A 59 7.85 -28.95 6.20
CA GLY A 59 6.71 -28.87 7.11
C GLY A 59 6.11 -27.48 7.28
N SER A 60 6.68 -26.44 6.68
CA SER A 60 6.16 -25.07 6.79
C SER A 60 4.96 -24.84 5.88
N VAL A 61 4.11 -23.85 6.21
CA VAL A 61 3.08 -23.33 5.31
C VAL A 61 3.28 -21.84 5.08
N ASP A 62 3.37 -21.47 3.82
CA ASP A 62 3.44 -20.10 3.33
C ASP A 62 2.06 -19.65 2.80
N GLY A 63 1.69 -18.41 3.10
CA GLY A 63 0.42 -17.81 2.73
C GLY A 63 0.61 -16.51 1.97
N TYR A 64 -0.17 -16.33 0.91
CA TYR A 64 -0.16 -15.13 0.08
C TYR A 64 -1.56 -14.56 -0.01
N ARG A 65 -1.75 -13.29 0.36
CA ARG A 65 -3.07 -12.64 0.33
C ARG A 65 -2.98 -11.31 -0.41
N PHE A 66 -3.75 -11.19 -1.49
CA PHE A 66 -3.90 -9.94 -2.21
C PHE A 66 -4.98 -9.08 -1.55
N SER A 67 -4.64 -7.86 -1.16
CA SER A 67 -5.57 -6.92 -0.55
C SER A 67 -5.12 -5.47 -0.70
N VAL A 68 -6.04 -4.55 -0.40
CA VAL A 68 -5.68 -3.16 -0.09
C VAL A 68 -5.45 -3.03 1.41
N SER A 69 -4.26 -2.61 1.82
CA SER A 69 -3.89 -2.46 3.24
C SER A 69 -3.14 -1.14 3.45
N ALA A 70 -3.39 -0.45 4.57
CA ALA A 70 -2.66 0.78 4.89
C ALA A 70 -1.17 0.51 5.15
N ASP A 71 -0.88 -0.56 5.91
CA ASP A 71 0.47 -1.03 6.17
C ASP A 71 0.49 -2.53 6.55
N SER A 72 1.65 -3.02 7.01
CA SER A 72 1.86 -4.41 7.40
C SER A 72 1.13 -4.83 8.68
N GLN A 73 0.81 -3.90 9.59
CA GLN A 73 0.09 -4.19 10.83
C GLN A 73 -1.40 -4.45 10.55
N ASP A 74 -1.95 -3.75 9.56
CA ASP A 74 -3.36 -3.86 9.14
C ASP A 74 -3.54 -4.75 7.90
N SER A 75 -2.52 -5.52 7.52
CA SER A 75 -2.59 -6.38 6.35
C SER A 75 -3.59 -7.52 6.52
N ALA A 76 -4.42 -7.74 5.51
CA ALA A 76 -5.29 -8.90 5.47
C ALA A 76 -4.46 -10.19 5.34
N LYS A 77 -4.70 -11.15 6.22
CA LYS A 77 -4.16 -12.51 6.14
C LYS A 77 -4.99 -13.41 5.21
N PRO A 78 -4.45 -14.53 4.70
CA PRO A 78 -5.24 -15.49 3.95
C PRO A 78 -6.45 -15.93 4.78
N ARG A 79 -7.62 -15.99 4.14
CA ARG A 79 -8.90 -16.29 4.81
C ARG A 79 -8.98 -17.72 5.35
N THR A 80 -8.18 -18.63 4.80
CA THR A 80 -8.05 -20.02 5.25
C THR A 80 -6.64 -20.26 5.77
N ALA A 81 -6.50 -21.16 6.74
CA ALA A 81 -5.20 -21.56 7.31
C ALA A 81 -5.12 -23.10 7.45
N PRO A 82 -5.18 -23.86 6.33
CA PRO A 82 -5.03 -25.31 6.38
C PRO A 82 -3.66 -25.71 6.94
N SER A 83 -3.61 -26.85 7.62
CA SER A 83 -2.36 -27.36 8.19
C SER A 83 -1.42 -27.89 7.11
N PHE A 84 -0.11 -27.97 7.40
CA PHE A 84 0.84 -28.66 6.52
C PHE A 84 0.40 -30.08 6.21
N THR A 85 -0.08 -30.82 7.23
CA THR A 85 -0.55 -32.20 7.08
C THR A 85 -1.70 -32.30 6.10
N GLU A 86 -2.61 -31.33 6.11
CA GLU A 86 -3.73 -31.27 5.16
C GLU A 86 -3.25 -30.97 3.74
N LEU A 87 -2.43 -29.92 3.56
CA LEU A 87 -1.93 -29.49 2.25
C LEU A 87 -1.02 -30.53 1.58
N CYS A 88 -0.20 -31.21 2.37
CA CYS A 88 0.84 -32.12 1.90
C CYS A 88 0.50 -33.61 2.11
N ALA A 89 -0.75 -33.97 2.42
CA ALA A 89 -1.17 -35.35 2.67
C ALA A 89 -0.80 -36.31 1.52
N ALA A 90 -0.89 -35.83 0.27
CA ALA A 90 -0.57 -36.61 -0.93
C ALA A 90 0.90 -36.51 -1.38
N THR A 91 1.73 -35.72 -0.69
CA THR A 91 3.12 -35.47 -1.06
C THR A 91 4.07 -36.17 -0.09
N PRO A 92 4.59 -37.37 -0.44
CA PRO A 92 5.52 -38.09 0.41
C PRO A 92 6.85 -37.34 0.53
N ALA A 93 7.47 -37.45 1.71
CA ALA A 93 8.83 -36.96 1.91
C ALA A 93 9.80 -37.73 1.01
N LYS A 94 10.76 -37.03 0.40
CA LYS A 94 11.80 -37.61 -0.45
C LYS A 94 13.18 -37.05 -0.04
N PRO A 95 14.23 -37.88 0.00
CA PRO A 95 15.59 -37.41 0.25
C PRO A 95 15.98 -36.29 -0.71
N GLY A 96 16.68 -35.28 -0.21
CA GLY A 96 17.14 -34.14 -1.02
C GLY A 96 16.05 -33.13 -1.40
N THR A 97 14.86 -33.21 -0.81
CA THR A 97 13.79 -32.22 -0.98
C THR A 97 13.18 -31.82 0.36
N LYS A 98 12.58 -30.63 0.40
CA LYS A 98 11.66 -30.22 1.46
C LYS A 98 10.27 -29.98 0.86
N ARG A 99 9.26 -30.07 1.71
CA ARG A 99 7.87 -29.78 1.38
C ARG A 99 7.42 -28.51 2.07
N VAL A 100 6.77 -27.66 1.31
CA VAL A 100 6.20 -26.41 1.81
C VAL A 100 4.75 -26.35 1.34
N GLY A 101 3.82 -26.23 2.28
CA GLY A 101 2.44 -25.93 1.97
C GLY A 101 2.32 -24.50 1.47
N VAL A 102 1.51 -24.26 0.45
CA VAL A 102 1.29 -22.92 -0.12
C VAL A 102 -0.21 -22.67 -0.17
N VAL A 103 -0.61 -21.50 0.34
CA VAL A 103 -1.99 -21.01 0.29
C VAL A 103 -2.01 -19.68 -0.44
N ILE A 104 -2.85 -19.56 -1.46
CA ILE A 104 -2.96 -18.37 -2.31
C ILE A 104 -4.40 -17.88 -2.23
N ASP A 105 -4.55 -16.71 -1.64
CA ASP A 105 -5.82 -16.01 -1.50
C ASP A 105 -5.81 -14.75 -2.37
N PHE A 106 -6.49 -14.83 -3.52
CA PHE A 106 -6.51 -13.79 -4.55
C PHE A 106 -7.23 -12.49 -4.17
N GLY A 107 -7.75 -12.36 -2.96
CA GLY A 107 -8.52 -11.18 -2.61
C GLY A 107 -10.03 -11.40 -2.71
N THR A 108 -10.75 -10.31 -2.54
CA THR A 108 -12.17 -10.16 -2.82
C THR A 108 -12.34 -9.22 -4.01
N GLU A 109 -13.56 -9.06 -4.51
CA GLU A 109 -13.84 -8.06 -5.55
C GLU A 109 -13.48 -6.63 -5.10
N ALA A 110 -13.58 -6.32 -3.81
CA ALA A 110 -13.18 -5.02 -3.27
C ALA A 110 -11.66 -4.79 -3.29
N ASP A 111 -10.87 -5.86 -3.32
CA ASP A 111 -9.40 -5.79 -3.40
C ASP A 111 -8.91 -5.62 -4.84
N ALA A 112 -9.74 -5.96 -5.83
CA ALA A 112 -9.33 -6.04 -7.22
C ALA A 112 -8.99 -4.66 -7.82
N PRO A 113 -8.03 -4.59 -8.77
CA PRO A 113 -7.92 -3.43 -9.65
C PRO A 113 -9.21 -3.19 -10.44
N SER A 114 -9.43 -1.95 -10.86
CA SER A 114 -10.58 -1.59 -11.70
C SER A 114 -10.66 -2.47 -12.95
N GLY A 115 -11.86 -3.00 -13.23
CA GLY A 115 -12.11 -3.86 -14.39
C GLY A 115 -11.55 -5.29 -14.27
N GLU A 116 -10.92 -5.64 -13.16
CA GLU A 116 -10.44 -7.00 -12.89
C GLU A 116 -11.31 -7.70 -11.84
N LYS A 117 -11.30 -9.03 -11.84
CA LYS A 117 -11.93 -9.86 -10.81
C LYS A 117 -10.93 -10.90 -10.30
N PRO A 118 -10.89 -11.17 -9.00
CA PRO A 118 -10.05 -12.25 -8.48
C PRO A 118 -10.52 -13.60 -9.03
N PRO A 119 -9.60 -14.55 -9.29
CA PRO A 119 -9.96 -15.92 -9.57
C PRO A 119 -10.95 -16.48 -8.53
N SER A 120 -12.02 -17.13 -9.01
CA SER A 120 -13.05 -17.72 -8.15
C SER A 120 -12.60 -18.99 -7.44
N THR A 121 -11.53 -19.63 -7.94
CA THR A 121 -10.99 -20.86 -7.37
C THR A 121 -9.84 -20.52 -6.42
N PRO A 122 -9.95 -20.85 -5.12
CA PRO A 122 -8.81 -20.80 -4.21
C PRO A 122 -7.70 -21.71 -4.73
N VAL A 123 -6.45 -21.28 -4.59
CA VAL A 123 -5.30 -22.13 -4.97
C VAL A 123 -4.51 -22.45 -3.72
N SER A 124 -4.36 -23.74 -3.47
CA SER A 124 -3.49 -24.25 -2.41
C SER A 124 -2.83 -25.53 -2.87
N GLY A 125 -1.62 -25.80 -2.39
CA GLY A 125 -0.90 -27.00 -2.77
C GLY A 125 0.33 -27.25 -1.92
N CYS A 126 1.04 -28.33 -2.23
CA CYS A 126 2.27 -28.71 -1.56
C CYS A 126 3.43 -28.70 -2.55
N ALA A 127 4.39 -27.81 -2.35
CA ALA A 127 5.60 -27.72 -3.14
C ALA A 127 6.65 -28.69 -2.61
N ALA A 128 7.14 -29.62 -3.44
CA ALA A 128 8.35 -30.39 -3.16
C ALA A 128 9.54 -29.75 -3.89
N VAL A 129 10.43 -29.11 -3.14
CA VAL A 129 11.49 -28.23 -3.66
C VAL A 129 12.87 -28.58 -3.06
N PRO A 130 13.99 -28.14 -3.66
CA PRO A 130 15.31 -28.31 -3.06
C PRO A 130 15.41 -27.75 -1.63
N PRO A 131 16.32 -28.26 -0.77
CA PRO A 131 16.38 -27.86 0.64
C PRO A 131 16.66 -26.37 0.85
N ASP A 132 17.43 -25.76 -0.05
CA ASP A 132 17.82 -24.34 -0.04
C ASP A 132 16.83 -23.43 -0.80
N ALA A 133 15.72 -23.98 -1.31
CA ALA A 133 14.72 -23.23 -2.07
C ALA A 133 14.02 -22.15 -1.22
N SER A 134 13.68 -21.04 -1.87
CA SER A 134 12.95 -19.92 -1.27
C SER A 134 11.44 -20.15 -1.20
N SER A 135 10.75 -19.28 -0.45
CA SER A 135 9.26 -19.25 -0.46
C SER A 135 8.73 -18.89 -1.84
N ALA A 136 9.46 -18.08 -2.62
CA ALA A 136 9.15 -17.79 -4.02
C ALA A 136 9.28 -19.03 -4.92
N ASP A 137 10.29 -19.88 -4.70
CA ASP A 137 10.44 -21.14 -5.43
C ASP A 137 9.30 -22.12 -5.09
N ALA A 138 8.93 -22.21 -3.81
CA ALA A 138 7.78 -22.99 -3.35
C ALA A 138 6.46 -22.48 -3.96
N LEU A 139 6.24 -21.16 -3.95
CA LEU A 139 5.09 -20.54 -4.60
C LEU A 139 5.07 -20.87 -6.11
N ALA A 140 6.21 -20.72 -6.79
CA ALA A 140 6.33 -20.98 -8.22
C ALA A 140 6.10 -22.47 -8.57
N ALA A 141 6.35 -23.40 -7.65
CA ALA A 141 6.02 -24.81 -7.85
C ALA A 141 4.50 -25.07 -7.81
N VAL A 142 3.73 -24.24 -7.10
CA VAL A 142 2.27 -24.37 -6.97
C VAL A 142 1.52 -23.50 -7.98
N ALA A 143 2.01 -22.31 -8.27
CA ALA A 143 1.33 -21.32 -9.10
C ALA A 143 2.31 -20.51 -9.95
N LYS A 144 2.08 -20.50 -11.26
CA LYS A 144 2.84 -19.74 -12.26
C LYS A 144 1.88 -19.13 -13.29
N PRO A 145 2.27 -18.04 -13.98
CA PRO A 145 3.53 -17.31 -13.83
C PRO A 145 3.54 -16.39 -12.59
N LEU A 146 4.75 -16.10 -12.09
CA LEU A 146 4.96 -15.06 -11.09
C LEU A 146 5.53 -13.81 -11.77
N ARG A 147 5.03 -12.62 -11.38
CA ARG A 147 5.57 -11.33 -11.83
C ARG A 147 6.13 -10.58 -10.64
N TYR A 148 7.36 -10.11 -10.76
CA TYR A 148 8.02 -9.27 -9.77
C TYR A 148 8.43 -7.93 -10.38
N ASN A 149 8.53 -6.88 -9.57
CA ASN A 149 9.16 -5.63 -9.99
C ASN A 149 10.68 -5.65 -9.71
N SER A 150 11.38 -4.58 -10.08
CA SER A 150 12.83 -4.44 -9.86
C SER A 150 13.25 -4.45 -8.38
N GLY A 151 12.33 -4.17 -7.45
CA GLY A 151 12.53 -4.26 -6.01
C GLY A 151 12.18 -5.62 -5.41
N ALA A 152 11.98 -6.65 -6.23
CA ALA A 152 11.56 -7.99 -5.81
C ALA A 152 10.19 -8.06 -5.09
N LEU A 153 9.34 -7.04 -5.25
CA LEU A 153 7.95 -7.10 -4.81
C LEU A 153 7.16 -8.06 -5.72
N LEU A 154 6.41 -8.98 -5.12
CA LEU A 154 5.52 -9.88 -5.85
C LEU A 154 4.31 -9.09 -6.36
N CYS A 155 4.24 -8.91 -7.67
CA CYS A 155 3.20 -8.14 -8.34
C CYS A 155 2.01 -8.99 -8.76
N ALA A 156 2.26 -10.23 -9.22
CA ALA A 156 1.20 -11.11 -9.70
C ALA A 156 1.51 -12.58 -9.48
N ILE A 157 0.46 -13.36 -9.25
CA ILE A 157 0.48 -14.81 -9.15
C ILE A 157 -0.53 -15.36 -10.16
N SER A 158 -0.12 -16.30 -11.00
CA SER A 158 -0.98 -16.88 -12.04
C SER A 158 -1.65 -15.84 -12.94
N GLY A 159 -0.96 -14.72 -13.18
CA GLY A 159 -1.46 -13.61 -13.99
C GLY A 159 -2.41 -12.64 -13.27
N TYR A 160 -2.67 -12.79 -11.97
CA TYR A 160 -3.50 -11.87 -11.19
C TYR A 160 -2.70 -11.08 -10.11
N PRO A 161 -2.93 -9.77 -9.97
CA PRO A 161 -3.61 -8.92 -10.94
C PRO A 161 -2.85 -8.86 -12.27
N ARG A 162 -3.57 -8.62 -13.36
CA ARG A 162 -2.98 -8.52 -14.70
C ARG A 162 -2.03 -7.32 -14.79
N THR A 163 -2.41 -6.23 -14.13
CA THR A 163 -1.64 -4.98 -14.08
C THR A 163 -1.36 -4.54 -12.65
N GLY A 164 -0.43 -3.60 -12.51
CA GLY A 164 -0.05 -3.01 -11.23
C GLY A 164 0.98 -3.78 -10.40
N CYS A 165 1.54 -3.17 -9.37
CA CYS A 165 2.50 -3.76 -8.45
C CYS A 165 2.71 -2.89 -7.19
N GLY A 166 1.70 -2.78 -6.33
CA GLY A 166 1.83 -2.02 -5.08
C GLY A 166 1.39 -0.57 -5.20
N GLU A 167 0.43 -0.27 -6.07
CA GLU A 167 -0.10 1.09 -6.22
C GLU A 167 -0.74 1.59 -4.93
N GLN A 168 -0.56 2.88 -4.67
CA GLN A 168 -1.34 3.59 -3.68
C GLN A 168 -2.77 3.79 -4.20
N VAL A 169 -3.74 3.49 -3.35
CA VAL A 169 -5.18 3.62 -3.60
C VAL A 169 -5.67 4.79 -2.78
N ALA A 170 -6.28 5.77 -3.45
CA ALA A 170 -6.93 6.87 -2.76
C ALA A 170 -8.10 6.35 -1.93
N ALA A 171 -8.33 6.96 -0.77
CA ALA A 171 -9.46 6.60 0.05
C ALA A 171 -10.76 7.10 -0.61
N GLY A 172 -11.53 6.17 -1.16
CA GLY A 172 -12.91 6.42 -1.60
C GLY A 172 -13.14 6.61 -3.09
N ASP A 173 -12.21 6.26 -3.99
CA ASP A 173 -12.49 6.30 -5.43
C ASP A 173 -13.30 5.06 -5.89
N PRO A 174 -14.54 5.24 -6.42
CA PRO A 174 -15.05 4.33 -7.42
C PRO A 174 -14.24 4.51 -8.72
N ALA A 175 -14.08 3.42 -9.46
CA ALA A 175 -13.30 3.31 -10.70
C ALA A 175 -13.35 4.56 -11.62
N PRO A 176 -12.23 5.00 -12.20
CA PRO A 176 -12.29 5.94 -13.32
C PRO A 176 -12.95 5.26 -14.52
N GLU A 177 -14.07 5.80 -15.00
CA GLU A 177 -14.62 5.47 -16.32
C GLU A 177 -13.63 5.93 -17.40
N GLU A 178 -13.28 5.04 -18.33
CA GLU A 178 -12.45 5.38 -19.47
C GLU A 178 -13.18 6.37 -20.41
N PRO A 179 -12.52 7.42 -20.92
CA PRO A 179 -13.13 8.28 -21.92
C PRO A 179 -13.13 7.57 -23.28
N GLY A 180 -14.34 7.21 -23.72
CA GLY A 180 -14.62 6.71 -25.05
C GLY A 180 -14.26 7.71 -26.16
N THR A 181 -13.77 7.13 -27.24
CA THR A 181 -13.25 7.73 -28.47
C THR A 181 -14.18 8.76 -29.12
N SER A 182 -13.62 9.92 -29.52
CA SER A 182 -14.14 10.74 -30.62
C SER A 182 -13.02 11.62 -31.20
N SER A 183 -12.79 11.50 -32.49
CA SER A 183 -11.90 12.31 -33.33
C SER A 183 -12.61 12.47 -34.69
N PRO A 184 -12.26 13.41 -35.59
CA PRO A 184 -11.80 14.80 -35.42
C PRO A 184 -12.71 15.80 -36.19
N SER A 185 -12.54 17.12 -36.02
CA SER A 185 -12.87 18.05 -37.11
C SER A 185 -11.96 19.27 -37.10
N ALA A 186 -11.43 19.54 -38.28
CA ALA A 186 -10.50 20.61 -38.60
C ALA A 186 -11.19 21.98 -38.66
N GLY A 187 -10.46 23.02 -38.25
CA GLY A 187 -10.75 24.43 -38.51
C GLY A 187 -9.45 25.22 -38.40
N LYS A 188 -9.13 25.98 -39.45
CA LYS A 188 -7.77 26.40 -39.84
C LYS A 188 -7.53 27.90 -39.55
N ALA A 189 -6.28 28.19 -39.15
CA ALA A 189 -5.47 29.40 -39.35
C ALA A 189 -5.75 30.74 -38.60
N ALA A 190 -4.72 31.10 -37.81
CA ALA A 190 -3.92 32.34 -37.80
C ALA A 190 -4.51 33.68 -37.30
N GLY A 191 -3.86 34.25 -36.27
CA GLY A 191 -3.98 35.66 -35.89
C GLY A 191 -3.36 36.01 -34.52
N THR A 192 -2.06 36.30 -34.51
CA THR A 192 -1.27 37.20 -33.62
C THR A 192 -1.65 37.49 -32.15
N ALA A 193 -0.59 37.38 -31.32
CA ALA A 193 -0.27 38.15 -30.12
C ALA A 193 -1.13 37.96 -28.85
N GLY A 194 -0.58 37.21 -27.89
CA GLY A 194 -1.13 37.11 -26.54
C GLY A 194 -0.18 36.37 -25.60
N ARG A 195 0.45 37.14 -24.72
CA ARG A 195 1.33 36.74 -23.63
C ARG A 195 0.56 35.98 -22.55
N ALA A 196 1.02 34.80 -22.14
CA ALA A 196 0.98 34.32 -20.76
C ALA A 196 1.81 33.04 -20.62
N THR A 197 2.77 33.11 -19.71
CA THR A 197 3.62 32.03 -19.25
C THR A 197 2.86 31.05 -18.36
N ASP A 198 3.35 29.81 -18.40
CA ASP A 198 3.12 28.72 -17.47
C ASP A 198 3.35 29.08 -15.98
N GLU A 199 2.99 28.12 -15.12
CA GLU A 199 3.30 27.99 -13.67
C GLU A 199 2.43 28.78 -12.67
N GLY A 200 1.42 28.09 -12.14
CA GLY A 200 0.73 28.46 -10.91
C GLY A 200 1.66 28.30 -9.68
N PRO A 201 1.81 29.31 -8.80
CA PRO A 201 2.77 29.25 -7.69
C PRO A 201 2.35 28.31 -6.57
N SER A 202 3.23 27.37 -6.21
CA SER A 202 3.15 26.50 -5.03
C SER A 202 3.32 27.31 -3.74
N LEU A 203 2.26 27.99 -3.30
CA LEU A 203 2.22 28.76 -2.04
C LEU A 203 2.52 27.93 -0.78
N GLY A 204 2.42 26.59 -0.86
CA GLY A 204 2.72 25.69 0.25
C GLY A 204 4.21 25.60 0.62
N LEU A 205 5.12 25.73 -0.36
CA LEU A 205 6.56 25.56 -0.12
C LEU A 205 7.16 26.77 0.61
N PHE A 206 6.73 27.98 0.25
CA PHE A 206 7.21 29.21 0.87
C PHE A 206 6.69 29.38 2.30
N ALA A 207 5.46 28.95 2.58
CA ALA A 207 4.92 28.93 3.94
C ALA A 207 5.69 27.97 4.85
N GLY A 208 6.10 26.81 4.33
CA GLY A 208 6.91 25.83 5.08
C GLY A 208 8.30 26.37 5.43
N ILE A 209 8.99 26.98 4.46
CA ILE A 209 10.35 27.52 4.68
C ILE A 209 10.33 28.67 5.71
N ALA A 210 9.33 29.56 5.64
CA ALA A 210 9.18 30.65 6.60
C ALA A 210 8.96 30.14 8.04
N ALA A 211 8.19 29.06 8.21
CA ALA A 211 7.96 28.46 9.53
C ALA A 211 9.23 27.85 10.12
N VAL A 212 10.04 27.14 9.31
CA VAL A 212 11.30 26.54 9.77
C VAL A 212 12.32 27.62 10.17
N LEU A 213 12.42 28.71 9.39
CA LEU A 213 13.31 29.82 9.71
C LEU A 213 12.88 30.57 10.98
N ALA A 214 11.57 30.75 11.20
CA ALA A 214 11.06 31.37 12.43
C ALA A 214 11.36 30.52 13.67
N LEU A 215 11.18 29.20 13.59
CA LEU A 215 11.47 28.28 14.69
C LEU A 215 12.97 28.19 14.98
N GLY A 216 13.81 28.15 13.94
CA GLY A 216 15.28 28.18 14.08
C GLY A 216 15.78 29.49 14.70
N GLY A 217 15.22 30.63 14.28
CA GLY A 217 15.55 31.94 14.83
C GLY A 217 15.16 32.11 16.31
N ALA A 218 14.01 31.57 16.71
CA ALA A 218 13.56 31.58 18.10
C ALA A 218 14.47 30.73 19.00
N ALA A 219 14.86 29.53 18.54
CA ALA A 219 15.76 28.64 19.27
C ALA A 219 17.16 29.25 19.46
N PHE A 220 17.72 29.89 18.43
CA PHE A 220 19.03 30.55 18.51
C PHE A 220 19.02 31.73 19.50
N ARG A 221 17.95 32.54 19.49
CA ARG A 221 17.81 33.69 20.40
C ARG A 221 17.59 33.25 21.85
N GLN A 222 16.96 32.10 22.06
CA GLN A 222 16.79 31.51 23.39
C GLN A 222 18.09 30.90 23.93
N SER A 223 18.92 30.31 23.06
CA SER A 223 20.27 29.84 23.40
C SER A 223 21.19 30.98 23.84
N ARG A 224 21.20 32.11 23.12
CA ARG A 224 22.00 33.30 23.50
C ARG A 224 21.55 34.03 24.76
N ARG A 225 20.36 33.74 25.28
CA ARG A 225 19.85 34.31 26.53
C ARG A 225 20.08 33.41 27.75
N ARG A 226 20.60 32.19 27.53
CA ARG A 226 20.86 31.19 28.58
C ARG A 226 22.34 30.85 28.75
N GLY A 227 23.22 31.40 27.91
CA GLY A 227 24.67 31.47 28.15
C GLY A 227 25.04 32.91 28.51
#